data_AF-A0A8I1XY43-F1
#
_entry.id   AF-A0A8I1XY43-F1
#
_cell.length_a   1.000
_cell.length_b   1.000
_cell.length_c   1.000
_cell.angle_alpha   90.00
_cell.angle_beta   90.00
_cell.angle_gamma   90.00
#
_symmetry.space_group_name_H-M   'P 1'
#
loop_
_entity.id
_entity.type
_entity.pdbx_description
1 polymer ?
#
loop_
_entity_poly.entity_id
_entity_poly.type
_entity_poly.pdbx_seq_one_letter_code
_entity_poly.pdbx_strand_id
1 'polypeptide(L)'
;MFTTFRGGQSGGWQVTSITRVKGETLPKVAALSIVASESIALPLLPSQNAWRLAGVASHLRYTEKEEREKLLAVQAGLGRSEASHAALIPIRKSAAWWELTQEERRQIFEDKSHHIEGTLKFLPAIARQLFHSRDLGMPFDFLTWFEFAPDHVTLFDELVGMLRATEEWTFVEREVDIRVEREI
;
A
#
# COMPACT_ATOMS: atom_id res chain seq x y z
N MET A 1 -4.42 9.64 -14.31
CA MET A 1 -3.29 8.70 -14.40
C MET A 1 -3.47 7.51 -13.46
N PHE A 2 -3.43 6.31 -14.01
CA PHE A 2 -3.43 5.04 -13.27
C PHE A 2 -2.00 4.61 -12.96
N THR A 3 -1.79 3.96 -11.82
CA THR A 3 -0.55 3.26 -11.49
C THR A 3 -0.80 1.77 -11.50
N THR A 4 -0.01 1.05 -12.29
CA THR A 4 -0.12 -0.40 -12.46
C THR A 4 1.09 -1.09 -11.85
N PHE A 5 0.84 -2.03 -10.95
CA PHE A 5 1.81 -2.95 -10.36
C PHE A 5 1.72 -4.29 -11.09
N ARG A 6 2.84 -4.77 -11.64
CA ARG A 6 2.91 -6.02 -12.39
C ARG A 6 3.94 -6.94 -11.74
N GLY A 7 3.46 -8.06 -11.22
CA GLY A 7 4.32 -9.16 -10.80
C GLY A 7 4.68 -10.03 -12.00
N GLY A 8 5.98 -10.28 -12.21
CA GLY A 8 6.46 -11.08 -13.33
C GLY A 8 7.93 -11.50 -13.21
N GLN A 9 8.61 -11.63 -14.35
CA GLN A 9 10.04 -11.99 -14.42
C GLN A 9 10.97 -10.78 -14.57
N SER A 10 10.42 -9.58 -14.83
CA SER A 10 11.19 -8.35 -14.99
C SER A 10 10.46 -7.15 -14.38
N GLY A 11 11.24 -6.15 -13.95
CA GLY A 11 10.77 -4.92 -13.31
C GLY A 11 11.89 -4.31 -12.47
N GLY A 12 11.80 -3.02 -12.15
CA GLY A 12 12.87 -2.32 -11.40
C GLY A 12 12.99 -2.70 -9.93
N TRP A 13 12.21 -3.67 -9.46
CA TRP A 13 12.18 -4.14 -8.08
C TRP A 13 12.23 -5.67 -8.06
N GLN A 14 13.24 -6.23 -7.42
CA GLN A 14 13.34 -7.67 -7.14
C GLN A 14 12.41 -8.04 -5.99
N VAL A 15 11.60 -9.07 -6.16
CA VAL A 15 10.69 -9.55 -5.10
C VAL A 15 11.45 -10.45 -4.13
N THR A 16 11.52 -10.04 -2.87
CA THR A 16 12.18 -10.81 -1.81
C THR A 16 11.19 -11.69 -1.05
N SER A 17 9.94 -11.26 -0.90
CA SER A 17 8.88 -12.09 -0.32
C SER A 17 7.48 -11.71 -0.78
N ILE A 18 6.58 -12.70 -0.80
CA ILE A 18 5.13 -12.53 -0.93
C ILE A 18 4.49 -13.37 0.17
N THR A 19 3.94 -12.69 1.17
CA THR A 19 3.40 -13.33 2.37
C THR A 19 1.90 -13.15 2.43
N ARG A 20 1.19 -14.26 2.66
CA ARG A 20 -0.24 -14.25 2.97
C ARG A 20 -0.43 -13.69 4.38
N VAL A 21 -1.15 -12.59 4.53
CA VAL A 21 -1.54 -12.05 5.84
C VAL A 21 -2.98 -12.44 6.16
N LYS A 22 -3.92 -12.11 5.26
CA LYS A 22 -5.34 -12.48 5.40
C LYS A 22 -5.95 -12.81 4.04
N GLY A 23 -6.89 -13.76 4.01
CA GLY A 23 -7.53 -14.21 2.77
C GLY A 23 -6.55 -14.91 1.82
N GLU A 24 -6.80 -14.79 0.51
CA GLU A 24 -5.98 -15.39 -0.54
C GLU A 24 -4.73 -14.55 -0.85
N THR A 25 -3.61 -15.23 -1.09
CA THR A 25 -2.35 -14.60 -1.52
C THR A 25 -2.30 -14.34 -3.04
N LEU A 26 -1.15 -13.88 -3.54
CA LEU A 26 -0.84 -13.75 -4.97
C LEU A 26 0.23 -14.79 -5.37
N PRO A 27 0.27 -15.21 -6.65
CA PRO A 27 1.33 -16.09 -7.13
C PRO A 27 2.73 -15.50 -6.90
N LYS A 28 3.70 -16.39 -6.63
CA LYS A 28 5.12 -16.01 -6.52
C LYS A 28 5.65 -15.55 -7.88
N VAL A 29 6.38 -14.43 -7.85
CA VAL A 29 7.03 -13.81 -9.02
C VAL A 29 8.41 -13.31 -8.62
N ALA A 30 9.31 -13.12 -9.59
CA ALA A 30 10.68 -12.74 -9.32
C ALA A 30 10.88 -11.22 -9.23
N ALA A 31 10.07 -10.46 -9.97
CA ALA A 31 10.20 -9.01 -10.07
C ALA A 31 8.85 -8.31 -10.09
N LEU A 32 8.87 -7.04 -9.68
CA LEU A 32 7.76 -6.11 -9.65
C LEU A 32 8.08 -4.91 -10.56
N SER A 33 7.19 -4.64 -11.51
CA SER A 33 7.23 -3.44 -12.34
C SER A 33 6.10 -2.50 -11.95
N ILE A 34 6.41 -1.20 -11.83
CA ILE A 34 5.46 -0.14 -11.50
C ILE A 34 5.44 0.84 -12.66
N VAL A 35 4.26 1.04 -13.26
CA VAL A 35 4.10 1.91 -14.43
C VAL A 35 2.92 2.84 -14.23
N ALA A 36 3.15 4.15 -14.41
CA ALA A 36 2.10 5.15 -14.48
C ALA A 36 1.65 5.32 -15.94
N SER A 37 0.33 5.35 -16.20
CA SER A 37 -0.25 5.40 -17.54
C SER A 37 -1.61 6.11 -17.54
N GLU A 38 -2.02 6.66 -18.68
CA GLU A 38 -3.38 7.22 -18.86
C GLU A 38 -4.47 6.15 -18.98
N SER A 39 -4.09 4.91 -19.28
CA SER A 39 -5.02 3.79 -19.38
C SER A 39 -4.50 2.54 -18.67
N ILE A 40 -5.43 1.72 -18.19
CA ILE A 40 -5.14 0.36 -17.72
C ILE A 40 -5.17 -0.54 -18.95
N ALA A 41 -4.03 -0.76 -19.60
CA ALA A 41 -3.95 -1.64 -20.77
C ALA A 41 -4.45 -3.06 -20.44
N LEU A 42 -5.29 -3.69 -21.26
CA LEU A 42 -5.80 -5.08 -21.12
C LEU A 42 -4.82 -6.10 -21.75
N PRO A 43 -4.73 -7.38 -21.29
CA PRO A 43 -3.44 -8.03 -21.11
C PRO A 43 -2.93 -8.87 -22.30
N LEU A 44 -1.61 -8.84 -22.48
CA LEU A 44 -0.81 -10.07 -22.55
C LEU A 44 -0.10 -10.20 -21.21
N LEU A 45 -0.60 -11.06 -20.31
CA LEU A 45 0.19 -11.51 -19.17
C LEU A 45 1.13 -12.60 -19.71
N PRO A 46 2.45 -12.41 -19.66
CA PRO A 46 3.39 -13.28 -20.37
C PRO A 46 3.52 -14.68 -19.75
N SER A 47 2.93 -14.93 -18.57
CA SER A 47 2.97 -16.22 -17.90
C SER A 47 1.75 -16.45 -17.00
N GLN A 48 1.47 -17.71 -16.66
CA GLN A 48 0.37 -18.10 -15.77
C GLN A 48 0.53 -17.59 -14.33
N ASN A 49 1.76 -17.31 -13.89
CA ASN A 49 2.04 -16.80 -12.55
C ASN A 49 2.10 -15.26 -12.50
N ALA A 50 2.03 -14.59 -13.65
CA ALA A 50 2.04 -13.13 -13.69
C ALA A 50 0.70 -12.57 -13.21
N TRP A 51 0.75 -11.47 -12.48
CA TRP A 51 -0.44 -10.77 -12.00
C TRP A 51 -0.30 -9.27 -12.20
N ARG A 52 -1.45 -8.60 -12.18
CA ARG A 52 -1.54 -7.15 -12.33
C ARG A 52 -2.54 -6.58 -11.35
N LEU A 53 -2.13 -5.52 -10.67
CA LEU A 53 -2.99 -4.66 -9.87
C LEU A 53 -2.90 -3.24 -10.42
N ALA A 54 -3.99 -2.48 -10.37
CA ALA A 54 -3.97 -1.08 -10.75
C ALA A 54 -4.77 -0.25 -9.76
N GLY A 55 -4.34 0.99 -9.55
CA GLY A 55 -5.02 1.94 -8.69
C GLY A 55 -4.78 3.38 -9.15
N VAL A 56 -5.50 4.31 -8.54
CA VAL A 56 -5.37 5.74 -8.78
C VAL A 56 -4.97 6.46 -7.49
N ALA A 57 -3.99 7.34 -7.57
CA ALA A 57 -3.78 8.32 -6.52
C ALA A 57 -5.01 9.26 -6.53
N SER A 58 -5.66 9.41 -5.38
CA SER A 58 -6.93 10.14 -5.27
C SER A 58 -6.83 11.27 -4.24
N HIS A 59 -7.90 12.03 -4.09
CA HIS A 59 -8.01 13.03 -3.04
C HIS A 59 -8.11 12.37 -1.66
N LEU A 60 -7.74 13.13 -0.62
CA LEU A 60 -7.81 12.69 0.77
C LEU A 60 -9.26 12.42 1.16
N ARG A 61 -9.50 11.24 1.76
CA ARG A 61 -10.86 10.80 2.15
C ARG A 61 -11.16 11.04 3.62
N TYR A 62 -10.15 11.03 4.48
CA TYR A 62 -10.30 11.10 5.94
C TYR A 62 -9.51 12.24 6.58
N THR A 63 -8.39 12.60 5.98
CA THR A 63 -7.43 13.55 6.55
C THR A 63 -8.02 14.95 6.64
N GLU A 64 -7.99 15.51 7.85
CA GLU A 64 -8.38 16.89 8.13
C GLU A 64 -7.22 17.86 7.83
N LYS A 65 -7.48 19.16 7.95
CA LYS A 65 -6.53 20.19 7.53
C LYS A 65 -5.26 20.15 8.38
N GLU A 66 -5.40 20.12 9.70
CA GLU A 66 -4.31 20.14 10.66
C GLU A 66 -3.44 18.87 10.52
N GLU A 67 -4.08 17.72 10.30
CA GLU A 67 -3.41 16.44 10.04
C GLU A 67 -2.60 16.48 8.74
N ARG A 68 -3.18 17.07 7.69
CA ARG A 68 -2.47 17.27 6.41
C ARG A 68 -1.25 18.17 6.59
N GLU A 69 -1.36 19.24 7.35
CA GLU A 69 -0.25 20.16 7.62
C GLU A 69 0.88 19.46 8.38
N LYS A 70 0.55 18.70 9.44
CA LYS A 70 1.51 17.85 10.16
C LYS A 70 2.22 16.86 9.23
N LEU A 71 1.46 16.17 8.37
CA LEU A 71 2.01 15.20 7.43
C LEU A 71 2.97 15.85 6.42
N LEU A 72 2.57 16.98 5.83
CA LEU A 72 3.39 17.69 4.85
C LEU A 72 4.69 18.23 5.44
N ALA A 73 4.71 18.55 6.74
CA ALA A 73 5.90 19.04 7.41
C ALA A 73 7.00 17.97 7.58
N VAL A 74 6.65 16.67 7.59
CA VAL A 74 7.60 15.58 7.94
C VAL A 74 7.70 14.47 6.89
N GLN A 75 6.75 14.35 5.96
CA GLN A 75 6.75 13.22 5.02
C GLN A 75 7.87 13.34 3.98
N ALA A 76 8.57 12.24 3.73
CA ALA A 76 9.51 12.14 2.62
C ALA A 76 8.80 11.74 1.31
N GLY A 77 9.37 12.16 0.18
CA GLY A 77 8.94 11.71 -1.15
C GLY A 77 9.40 10.29 -1.49
N LEU A 78 8.79 9.71 -2.52
CA LEU A 78 9.26 8.48 -3.17
C LEU A 78 10.52 8.73 -4.01
N GLY A 79 11.23 7.66 -4.36
CA GLY A 79 12.37 7.69 -5.28
C GLY A 79 13.68 8.17 -4.67
N ARG A 80 13.77 8.20 -3.33
CA ARG A 80 15.01 8.58 -2.64
C ARG A 80 16.11 7.56 -2.92
N SER A 81 17.34 8.03 -3.11
CA SER A 81 18.46 7.17 -3.49
C SER A 81 18.80 6.17 -2.37
N GLU A 82 18.63 6.56 -1.11
CA GLU A 82 18.82 5.66 0.04
C GLU A 82 17.68 4.63 0.21
N ALA A 83 16.50 4.89 -0.36
CA ALA A 83 15.33 4.03 -0.22
C ALA A 83 15.34 2.86 -1.23
N SER A 84 16.26 1.93 -1.03
CA SER A 84 16.41 0.73 -1.88
C SER A 84 15.49 -0.43 -1.49
N HIS A 85 14.73 -0.31 -0.40
CA HIS A 85 13.74 -1.30 0.02
C HIS A 85 12.33 -0.72 -0.09
N ALA A 86 11.37 -1.58 -0.41
CA ALA A 86 9.98 -1.19 -0.50
C ALA A 86 9.01 -2.31 -0.15
N ALA A 87 7.77 -1.93 0.09
CA ALA A 87 6.67 -2.84 0.32
C ALA A 87 5.43 -2.40 -0.48
N LEU A 88 4.84 -3.37 -1.18
CA LEU A 88 3.49 -3.26 -1.72
C LEU A 88 2.56 -4.08 -0.82
N ILE A 89 1.59 -3.42 -0.20
CA ILE A 89 0.57 -4.09 0.63
C ILE A 89 -0.82 -3.80 0.02
N PRO A 90 -1.33 -4.71 -0.84
CA PRO A 90 -2.70 -4.65 -1.32
C PRO A 90 -3.69 -5.05 -0.23
N ILE A 91 -4.72 -4.23 -0.01
CA ILE A 91 -5.68 -4.38 1.09
C ILE A 91 -7.11 -4.36 0.54
N ARG A 92 -7.95 -5.30 0.97
CA ARG A 92 -9.40 -5.28 0.77
C ARG A 92 -10.10 -5.24 2.12
N LYS A 93 -11.05 -4.33 2.28
CA LYS A 93 -11.93 -4.24 3.45
C LYS A 93 -13.26 -4.93 3.18
N SER A 94 -13.92 -5.36 4.24
CA SER A 94 -15.18 -6.09 4.19
C SER A 94 -16.35 -5.23 3.73
N ALA A 95 -17.44 -5.88 3.31
CA ALA A 95 -18.69 -5.18 2.97
C ALA A 95 -19.20 -4.32 4.14
N ALA A 96 -19.10 -4.82 5.37
CA ALA A 96 -19.49 -4.09 6.57
C ALA A 96 -18.76 -2.75 6.72
N TRP A 97 -17.47 -2.66 6.36
CA TRP A 97 -16.77 -1.37 6.33
C TRP A 97 -17.38 -0.41 5.33
N TRP A 98 -17.76 -0.89 4.15
CA TRP A 98 -18.30 -0.07 3.08
C TRP A 98 -19.76 0.34 3.29
N GLU A 99 -20.48 -0.33 4.18
CA GLU A 99 -21.83 0.03 4.63
C GLU A 99 -21.83 1.16 5.66
N LEU A 100 -20.72 1.34 6.39
CA LEU A 100 -20.55 2.45 7.33
C LEU A 100 -20.58 3.81 6.62
N THR A 101 -21.20 4.77 7.30
CA THR A 101 -21.16 6.16 6.91
C THR A 101 -19.73 6.70 6.90
N GLN A 102 -19.54 7.86 6.26
CA GLN A 102 -18.23 8.52 6.21
C GLN A 102 -17.71 8.89 7.62
N GLU A 103 -18.60 9.33 8.50
CA GLU A 103 -18.28 9.71 9.88
C GLU A 103 -17.85 8.49 10.71
N GLU A 104 -18.62 7.40 10.67
CA GLU A 104 -18.28 6.16 11.37
C GLU A 104 -16.92 5.61 10.92
N ARG A 105 -16.65 5.62 9.60
CA ARG A 105 -15.33 5.23 9.08
C ARG A 105 -14.22 6.14 9.57
N ARG A 106 -14.45 7.46 9.65
CA ARG A 106 -13.47 8.44 10.12
C ARG A 106 -13.15 8.25 11.61
N GLN A 107 -14.17 7.97 12.42
CA GLN A 107 -14.02 7.69 13.84
C GLN A 107 -13.18 6.44 14.08
N ILE A 108 -13.44 5.35 13.34
CA ILE A 108 -12.64 4.13 13.45
C ILE A 108 -11.20 4.35 12.96
N PHE A 109 -11.05 5.05 11.82
CA PHE A 109 -9.75 5.29 11.18
C PHE A 109 -8.78 6.08 12.08
N GLU A 110 -9.22 7.16 12.72
CA GLU A 110 -8.31 7.98 13.53
C GLU A 110 -8.62 7.96 15.01
N ASP A 111 -9.86 8.21 15.43
CA ASP A 111 -10.16 8.45 16.83
C ASP A 111 -9.92 7.19 17.67
N LYS A 112 -10.13 6.02 17.07
CA LYS A 112 -9.88 4.72 17.69
C LYS A 112 -8.57 4.06 17.28
N SER A 113 -8.17 4.21 16.02
CA SER A 113 -7.01 3.49 15.46
C SER A 113 -5.76 4.34 15.33
N HIS A 114 -5.88 5.66 15.47
CA HIS A 114 -4.79 6.63 15.36
C HIS A 114 -3.91 6.39 14.12
N HIS A 115 -4.54 6.15 12.97
CA HIS A 115 -3.83 5.78 11.75
C HIS A 115 -2.87 6.89 11.29
N ILE A 116 -3.24 8.17 11.44
CA ILE A 116 -2.38 9.29 11.10
C ILE A 116 -1.45 9.61 12.27
N GLU A 117 -1.99 10.02 13.41
CA GLU A 117 -1.19 10.54 14.54
C GLU A 117 -0.23 9.47 15.07
N GLY A 118 -0.71 8.22 15.22
CA GLY A 118 0.09 7.09 15.70
C GLY A 118 1.21 6.68 14.74
N THR A 119 1.10 7.02 13.45
CA THR A 119 2.11 6.69 12.44
C THR A 119 3.08 7.82 12.12
N LEU A 120 2.86 9.04 12.64
CA LEU A 120 3.76 10.18 12.40
C LEU A 120 5.21 9.90 12.81
N LYS A 121 5.42 9.11 13.87
CA LYS A 121 6.76 8.74 14.37
C LYS A 121 7.61 7.92 13.39
N PHE A 122 7.01 7.35 12.35
CA PHE A 122 7.72 6.58 11.31
C PHE A 122 8.17 7.46 10.13
N LEU A 123 7.81 8.75 10.13
CA LEU A 123 8.23 9.73 9.14
C LEU A 123 9.46 10.50 9.67
N PRO A 124 10.44 10.88 8.82
CA PRO A 124 10.51 10.75 7.36
C PRO A 124 11.06 9.39 6.88
N ALA A 125 11.39 8.47 7.78
CA ALA A 125 12.07 7.22 7.46
C ALA A 125 11.33 6.40 6.39
N ILE A 126 10.00 6.29 6.53
CA ILE A 126 9.12 5.57 5.62
C ILE A 126 8.39 6.55 4.71
N ALA A 127 8.71 6.54 3.41
CA ALA A 127 7.91 7.25 2.41
C ALA A 127 6.71 6.39 2.01
N ARG A 128 5.57 7.01 1.65
CA ARG A 128 4.34 6.27 1.32
C ARG A 128 3.55 6.90 0.19
N GLN A 129 2.83 6.05 -0.54
CA GLN A 129 1.82 6.45 -1.51
C GLN A 129 0.62 5.49 -1.44
N LEU A 130 -0.58 6.08 -1.43
CA LEU A 130 -1.84 5.35 -1.45
C LEU A 130 -2.44 5.40 -2.86
N PHE A 131 -2.95 4.26 -3.32
CA PHE A 131 -3.76 4.14 -4.53
C PHE A 131 -5.10 3.48 -4.21
N HIS A 132 -6.18 4.04 -4.75
CA HIS A 132 -7.52 3.46 -4.67
C HIS A 132 -7.79 2.59 -5.90
N SER A 133 -8.31 1.39 -5.67
CA SER A 133 -8.54 0.40 -6.73
C SER A 133 -9.93 -0.25 -6.69
N ARG A 134 -10.69 -0.06 -5.59
CA ARG A 134 -12.07 -0.57 -5.45
C ARG A 134 -12.97 -0.20 -6.64
N ASP A 135 -13.05 1.08 -6.96
CA ASP A 135 -13.96 1.60 -8.01
C ASP A 135 -13.50 1.22 -9.42
N LEU A 136 -12.32 0.59 -9.55
CA LEU A 136 -11.79 0.04 -10.81
C LEU A 136 -12.17 -1.44 -11.00
N GLY A 137 -12.92 -2.03 -10.08
CA GLY A 137 -13.28 -3.47 -10.10
C GLY A 137 -12.09 -4.39 -9.81
N MET A 138 -11.02 -3.87 -9.19
CA MET A 138 -9.84 -4.66 -8.85
C MET A 138 -10.12 -5.58 -7.64
N PRO A 139 -9.35 -6.66 -7.47
CA PRO A 139 -9.57 -7.60 -6.36
C PRO A 139 -9.17 -7.07 -4.97
N PHE A 140 -8.64 -5.85 -4.89
CA PHE A 140 -8.29 -5.13 -3.67
C PHE A 140 -8.87 -3.72 -3.72
N ASP A 141 -9.15 -3.13 -2.56
CA ASP A 141 -9.70 -1.78 -2.45
C ASP A 141 -8.62 -0.71 -2.51
N PHE A 142 -7.45 -1.03 -1.93
CA PHE A 142 -6.30 -0.16 -1.84
C PHE A 142 -5.03 -0.89 -2.24
N LEU A 143 -4.13 -0.17 -2.88
CA LEU A 143 -2.73 -0.56 -3.05
C LEU A 143 -1.90 0.45 -2.26
N THR A 144 -1.25 -0.01 -1.20
CA THR A 144 -0.39 0.84 -0.37
C THR A 144 1.07 0.55 -0.71
N TRP A 145 1.81 1.60 -1.04
CA TRP A 145 3.21 1.52 -1.45
C TRP A 145 4.07 2.28 -0.45
N PHE A 146 5.16 1.64 -0.01
CA PHE A 146 6.10 2.21 0.95
C PHE A 146 7.53 2.04 0.46
N GLU A 147 8.36 3.06 0.65
CA GLU A 147 9.79 3.03 0.33
C GLU A 147 10.62 3.49 1.52
N PHE A 148 11.70 2.76 1.81
CA PHE A 148 12.55 3.00 2.97
C PHE A 148 13.97 2.48 2.75
N ALA A 149 14.90 2.97 3.57
CA ALA A 149 16.29 2.51 3.56
C ALA A 149 16.41 1.10 4.17
N PRO A 150 17.46 0.32 3.83
CA PRO A 150 17.69 -1.00 4.42
C PRO A 150 17.68 -0.99 5.96
N ASP A 151 18.26 0.04 6.58
CA ASP A 151 18.33 0.20 8.04
C ASP A 151 16.95 0.40 8.70
N HIS A 152 15.91 0.70 7.92
CA HIS A 152 14.55 0.94 8.40
C HIS A 152 13.60 -0.26 8.21
N VAL A 153 14.11 -1.44 7.81
CA VAL A 153 13.26 -2.64 7.65
C VAL A 153 12.53 -2.98 8.95
N THR A 154 13.22 -3.02 10.09
CA THR A 154 12.58 -3.31 11.39
C THR A 154 11.59 -2.23 11.81
N LEU A 155 11.90 -0.97 11.51
CA LEU A 155 11.02 0.16 11.78
C LEU A 155 9.72 0.07 10.97
N PHE A 156 9.80 -0.39 9.72
CA PHE A 156 8.63 -0.63 8.89
C PHE A 156 7.80 -1.83 9.39
N ASP A 157 8.44 -2.89 9.87
CA ASP A 157 7.73 -4.03 10.46
C ASP A 157 6.98 -3.65 11.75
N GLU A 158 7.54 -2.74 12.57
CA GLU A 158 6.82 -2.16 13.72
C GLU A 158 5.59 -1.37 13.26
N LEU A 159 5.72 -0.50 12.25
CA LEU A 159 4.61 0.27 11.68
C LEU A 159 3.46 -0.66 11.24
N VAL A 160 3.78 -1.67 10.45
CA VAL A 160 2.79 -2.60 9.91
C VAL A 160 2.17 -3.44 11.02
N GLY A 161 2.97 -3.94 11.97
CA GLY A 161 2.48 -4.71 13.12
C GLY A 161 1.54 -3.90 14.00
N MET A 162 1.88 -2.64 14.27
CA MET A 162 1.06 -1.70 15.03
C MET A 162 -0.29 -1.47 14.34
N LEU A 163 -0.29 -1.17 13.05
CA LEU A 163 -1.54 -0.95 12.29
C LEU A 163 -2.41 -2.21 12.25
N ARG A 164 -1.81 -3.39 12.09
CA ARG A 164 -2.52 -4.69 12.10
C ARG A 164 -3.22 -5.00 13.42
N ALA A 165 -2.83 -4.35 14.52
CA ALA A 165 -3.43 -4.53 15.84
C ALA A 165 -4.59 -3.55 16.13
N THR A 166 -4.91 -2.63 15.21
CA THR A 166 -5.95 -1.61 15.41
C THR A 166 -7.37 -2.13 15.15
N GLU A 167 -8.38 -1.39 15.63
CA GLU A 167 -9.79 -1.66 15.31
C GLU A 167 -10.05 -1.55 13.80
N GLU A 168 -9.41 -0.61 13.10
CA GLU A 168 -9.55 -0.50 11.65
C GLU A 168 -9.21 -1.82 10.94
N TRP A 169 -8.18 -2.54 11.42
CA TRP A 169 -7.72 -3.78 10.80
C TRP A 169 -8.68 -4.96 11.00
N THR A 170 -9.64 -4.88 11.91
CA THR A 170 -10.68 -5.92 12.04
C THR A 170 -11.57 -5.99 10.79
N PHE A 171 -11.67 -4.89 10.05
CA PHE A 171 -12.42 -4.80 8.80
C PHE A 171 -11.63 -5.23 7.56
N VAL A 172 -10.32 -5.46 7.65
CA VAL A 172 -9.53 -6.00 6.53
C VAL A 172 -9.91 -7.46 6.33
N GLU A 173 -10.20 -7.89 5.11
CA GLU A 173 -10.55 -9.29 4.81
C GLU A 173 -9.56 -9.98 3.85
N ARG A 174 -8.79 -9.19 3.09
CA ARG A 174 -7.70 -9.69 2.27
C ARG A 174 -6.50 -8.75 2.36
N GLU A 175 -5.34 -9.30 2.66
CA GLU A 175 -4.08 -8.57 2.74
C GLU A 175 -2.93 -9.48 2.31
N VAL A 176 -2.07 -8.95 1.46
CA VAL A 176 -0.84 -9.60 1.00
C VAL A 176 0.32 -8.65 1.28
N ASP A 177 1.39 -9.16 1.85
CA ASP A 177 2.58 -8.38 2.15
C ASP A 177 3.69 -8.74 1.16
N ILE A 178 4.03 -7.82 0.26
CA ILE A 178 5.01 -8.03 -0.80
C ILE A 178 6.21 -7.14 -0.52
N ARG A 179 7.37 -7.75 -0.23
CA ARG A 179 8.62 -7.04 0.02
C ARG A 179 9.51 -7.10 -1.21
N VAL A 180 10.14 -5.98 -1.50
CA VAL A 180 10.98 -5.84 -2.69
C VAL A 180 12.24 -5.01 -2.39
N GLU A 181 13.28 -5.27 -3.17
CA GLU A 181 14.53 -4.52 -3.18
C GLU A 181 14.76 -3.94 -4.57
N ARG A 182 15.29 -2.72 -4.65
CA ARG A 182 15.55 -2.06 -5.93
C ARG A 182 16.73 -2.74 -6.61
N GLU A 183 16.55 -3.12 -7.87
CA GLU A 183 17.63 -3.70 -8.67
C GLU A 183 18.72 -2.62 -8.87
N ILE A 184 19.98 -2.96 -8.54
CA ILE A 184 21.15 -2.08 -8.70
C ILE A 184 21.70 -2.20 -10.11
#